data_AF-A0A2V5U641-F1
#
_entry.id   AF-A0A2V5U641-F1
#
_cell.length_a   1.000
_cell.length_b   1.000
_cell.length_c   1.000
_cell.angle_alpha   90.00
_cell.angle_beta   90.00
_cell.angle_gamma   90.00
#
_symmetry.space_group_name_H-M   'P 1'
#
loop_
_entity.id
_entity.type
_entity.pdbx_description
1 polymer ?
#
loop_
_entity_poly.entity_id
_entity_poly.type
_entity_poly.pdbx_seq_one_letter_code
_entity_poly.pdbx_strand_id
1 'polypeptide(L)'
;MVRILVSGKEQGLQPNRVAPYFEGLWEHVMAEGNGLRDVPANSEPCSYLVIEDFGTLGLLGDTSQWQPTLEIKNNHFFNFFRAEGRSDKGEDQRGRWGLGKRVFQRSSNISTFFGLTVRSDDKHRLLMGQTVLKSHHINNEYYSPDGWFGSLPEGSGDNLVMPVEDKALIETFIVFLISSGAKTIRACQSLFLGTIRS
;
A
#
# COMPACT_ATOMS: atom_id res chain seq x y z
N MET A 1 6.35 19.39 -2.09
CA MET A 1 6.61 19.25 -3.56
C MET A 1 6.20 17.85 -3.92
N VAL A 2 5.41 17.66 -4.97
CA VAL A 2 4.94 16.31 -5.37
C VAL A 2 5.65 15.90 -6.66
N ARG A 3 6.12 14.66 -6.72
CA ARG A 3 6.62 14.01 -7.95
C ARG A 3 5.77 12.82 -8.29
N ILE A 4 5.55 12.61 -9.58
CA ILE A 4 4.78 11.49 -10.11
C ILE A 4 5.60 10.86 -11.23
N LEU A 5 5.75 9.54 -11.18
CA LEU A 5 6.43 8.75 -12.21
C LEU A 5 5.53 7.58 -12.60
N VAL A 6 5.36 7.39 -13.91
CA VAL A 6 4.64 6.27 -14.51
C VAL A 6 5.65 5.50 -15.35
N SER A 7 5.86 4.22 -15.05
CA SER A 7 6.85 3.41 -15.78
C SER A 7 6.42 3.07 -17.21
N GLY A 8 5.11 2.92 -17.43
CA GLY A 8 4.60 2.20 -18.59
C GLY A 8 5.05 0.73 -18.61
N LYS A 9 4.72 0.03 -19.70
CA LYS A 9 5.06 -1.40 -19.86
C LYS A 9 6.56 -1.63 -20.12
N GLU A 10 7.20 -0.75 -20.88
CA GLU A 10 8.60 -0.91 -21.32
C GLU A 10 9.61 -0.77 -20.18
N GLN A 11 9.29 0.04 -19.16
CA GLN A 11 10.13 0.24 -17.99
C GLN A 11 9.59 -0.52 -16.76
N GLY A 12 8.73 -1.51 -16.99
CA GLY A 12 8.20 -2.38 -15.95
C GLY A 12 9.32 -3.15 -15.23
N LEU A 13 9.09 -3.46 -13.97
CA LEU A 13 10.04 -4.15 -13.11
C LEU A 13 10.02 -5.64 -13.37
N GLN A 14 11.21 -6.25 -13.41
CA GLN A 14 11.32 -7.69 -13.56
C GLN A 14 10.64 -8.42 -12.39
N PRO A 15 9.93 -9.54 -12.63
CA PRO A 15 9.16 -10.26 -11.61
C PRO A 15 9.95 -10.60 -10.34
N ASN A 16 11.20 -11.03 -10.49
CA ASN A 16 12.08 -11.38 -9.37
C ASN A 16 12.37 -10.19 -8.43
N ARG A 17 12.29 -8.95 -8.92
CA ARG A 17 12.50 -7.74 -8.09
C ARG A 17 11.30 -7.41 -7.22
N VAL A 18 10.10 -7.80 -7.65
CA VAL A 18 8.84 -7.50 -6.94
C VAL A 18 8.31 -8.69 -6.14
N ALA A 19 8.79 -9.90 -6.44
CA ALA A 19 8.35 -11.13 -5.79
C ALA A 19 8.33 -11.07 -4.25
N PRO A 20 9.35 -10.50 -3.55
CA PRO A 20 9.34 -10.43 -2.09
C PRO A 20 8.18 -9.60 -1.51
N TYR A 21 7.58 -8.70 -2.29
CA TYR A 21 6.47 -7.85 -1.84
C TYR A 21 5.09 -8.41 -2.19
N PHE A 22 5.04 -9.46 -3.01
CA PHE A 22 3.82 -10.13 -3.48
C PHE A 22 3.72 -11.59 -3.03
N GLU A 23 4.53 -11.99 -2.04
CA GLU A 23 4.43 -13.30 -1.43
C GLU A 23 3.02 -13.53 -0.85
N GLY A 24 2.43 -14.70 -1.13
CA GLY A 24 1.04 -15.03 -0.76
C GLY A 24 -0.04 -14.27 -1.55
N LEU A 25 0.27 -13.21 -2.30
CA LEU A 25 -0.75 -12.42 -3.00
C LEU A 25 -1.30 -13.14 -4.25
N TRP A 26 -0.45 -13.87 -4.96
CA TRP A 26 -0.80 -14.38 -6.29
C TRP A 26 -1.93 -15.40 -6.29
N GLU A 27 -2.08 -16.20 -5.24
CA GLU A 27 -3.23 -17.12 -5.12
C GLU A 27 -4.56 -16.37 -5.06
N HIS A 28 -4.60 -15.22 -4.37
CA HIS A 28 -5.77 -14.35 -4.29
C HIS A 28 -6.04 -13.62 -5.60
N VAL A 29 -4.99 -13.11 -6.26
CA VAL A 29 -5.09 -12.39 -7.53
C VAL A 29 -5.53 -13.31 -8.69
N MET A 30 -5.23 -14.60 -8.60
CA MET A 30 -5.65 -15.60 -9.59
C MET A 30 -6.98 -16.28 -9.24
N ALA A 31 -7.50 -16.09 -8.02
CA ALA A 31 -8.74 -16.71 -7.58
C ALA A 31 -9.98 -16.18 -8.34
N GLU A 32 -10.89 -17.08 -8.67
CA GLU A 32 -12.15 -16.72 -9.31
C GLU A 32 -13.01 -15.84 -8.38
N GLY A 33 -13.71 -14.86 -8.95
CA GLY A 33 -14.62 -13.98 -8.20
C GLY A 33 -13.93 -12.86 -7.41
N ASN A 34 -12.61 -12.75 -7.45
CA ASN A 34 -11.85 -11.70 -6.76
C ASN A 34 -12.07 -10.27 -7.29
N GLY A 35 -12.86 -10.11 -8.37
CA GLY A 35 -13.28 -8.83 -8.92
C GLY A 35 -12.29 -8.13 -9.85
N LEU A 36 -11.13 -8.72 -10.09
CA LEU A 36 -10.22 -8.29 -11.15
C LEU A 36 -10.74 -8.74 -12.53
N ARG A 37 -10.27 -8.10 -13.60
CA ARG A 37 -10.70 -8.39 -14.99
C ARG A 37 -9.52 -8.77 -15.87
N ASP A 38 -8.49 -7.93 -15.84
CA ASP A 38 -7.29 -8.05 -16.69
C ASP A 38 -6.07 -8.33 -15.81
N VAL A 39 -6.06 -9.52 -15.22
CA VAL A 39 -4.98 -9.96 -14.31
C VAL A 39 -3.73 -10.27 -15.12
N PRO A 40 -2.58 -9.60 -14.89
CA PRO A 40 -1.32 -9.95 -15.55
C PRO A 40 -0.77 -11.26 -15.00
N ALA A 41 -0.01 -12.00 -15.81
CA ALA A 41 0.73 -13.15 -15.32
C ALA A 41 1.84 -12.71 -14.35
N ASN A 42 2.12 -13.52 -13.33
CA ASN A 42 3.18 -13.23 -12.36
C ASN A 42 4.60 -13.24 -12.96
N SER A 43 4.75 -13.73 -14.19
CA SER A 43 5.97 -13.68 -14.99
C SER A 43 6.11 -12.41 -15.83
N GLU A 44 5.07 -11.57 -15.93
CA GLU A 44 5.12 -10.33 -16.69
C GLU A 44 5.83 -9.21 -15.91
N PRO A 45 6.56 -8.30 -16.61
CA PRO A 45 7.10 -7.12 -15.97
C PRO A 45 6.01 -6.27 -15.28
N CYS A 46 6.25 -5.92 -14.02
CA CYS A 46 5.33 -5.12 -13.22
C CYS A 46 5.46 -3.64 -13.60
N SER A 47 4.51 -3.12 -14.38
CA SER A 47 4.37 -1.66 -14.58
C SER A 47 4.04 -0.99 -13.25
N TYR A 48 4.41 0.26 -13.02
CA TYR A 48 4.17 0.89 -11.72
C TYR A 48 4.04 2.40 -11.78
N LEU A 49 3.31 2.94 -10.80
CA LEU A 49 3.15 4.37 -10.55
C LEU A 49 3.78 4.69 -9.20
N VAL A 50 4.72 5.64 -9.19
CA VAL A 50 5.29 6.21 -7.97
C VAL A 50 4.75 7.61 -7.76
N ILE A 51 4.23 7.88 -6.58
CA ILE A 51 3.88 9.22 -6.12
C ILE A 51 4.72 9.54 -4.91
N GLU A 52 5.53 10.58 -4.99
CA GLU A 52 6.37 11.06 -3.89
C GLU A 52 5.92 12.44 -3.44
N ASP A 53 5.64 12.60 -2.15
CA ASP A 53 5.39 13.92 -1.56
C ASP A 53 6.49 14.30 -0.56
N PHE A 54 7.12 15.45 -0.82
CA PHE A 54 8.25 16.00 -0.08
C PHE A 54 7.83 17.19 0.78
N GLY A 55 8.43 17.32 1.96
CA GLY A 55 8.12 18.39 2.91
C GLY A 55 6.92 18.07 3.80
N THR A 56 6.57 16.78 3.90
CA THR A 56 5.54 16.29 4.82
C THR A 56 6.16 15.92 6.17
N LEU A 57 5.32 15.70 7.18
CA LEU A 57 5.74 15.15 8.47
C LEU A 57 5.85 13.61 8.46
N GLY A 58 5.55 12.96 7.32
CA GLY A 58 5.29 11.53 7.28
C GLY A 58 3.93 11.16 7.89
N LEU A 59 3.61 9.87 7.88
CA LEU A 59 2.43 9.32 8.54
C LEU A 59 2.70 9.14 10.04
N LEU A 60 2.38 10.16 10.82
CA LEU A 60 2.47 10.12 12.28
C LEU A 60 1.29 9.38 12.92
N GLY A 61 1.44 9.03 14.18
CA GLY A 61 0.41 8.38 15.00
C GLY A 61 0.77 6.97 15.42
N ASP A 62 -0.15 6.33 16.14
CA ASP A 62 0.00 4.96 16.62
C ASP A 62 -0.25 3.96 15.48
N THR A 63 0.76 3.16 15.14
CA THR A 63 0.68 2.15 14.08
C THR A 63 -0.16 0.94 14.45
N SER A 64 -0.44 0.73 15.74
CA SER A 64 -1.24 -0.37 16.26
C SER A 64 -2.73 -0.06 16.31
N GLN A 65 -3.12 1.20 16.09
CA GLN A 65 -4.52 1.57 15.99
C GLN A 65 -5.15 0.88 14.77
N TRP A 66 -6.13 0.02 15.00
CA TRP A 66 -6.87 -0.71 13.96
C TRP A 66 -8.35 -0.33 13.90
N GLN A 67 -8.85 0.35 14.93
CA GLN A 67 -10.22 0.85 15.03
C GLN A 67 -10.25 2.35 15.38
N PRO A 68 -11.32 3.07 15.01
CA PRO A 68 -11.50 4.46 15.42
C PRO A 68 -11.63 4.54 16.93
N THR A 69 -11.16 5.63 17.50
CA THR A 69 -11.42 5.98 18.89
C THR A 69 -11.89 7.42 18.95
N LEU A 70 -12.77 7.74 19.91
CA LEU A 70 -13.25 9.12 20.10
C LEU A 70 -12.15 10.04 20.65
N GLU A 71 -11.12 9.45 21.25
CA GLU A 71 -10.02 10.11 21.94
C GLU A 71 -8.86 10.48 21.00
N ILE A 72 -8.57 9.66 19.98
CA ILE A 72 -7.45 9.88 19.05
C ILE A 72 -7.99 10.45 17.74
N LYS A 73 -7.97 11.78 17.63
CA LYS A 73 -8.51 12.49 16.46
C LYS A 73 -7.52 12.67 15.31
N ASN A 74 -6.22 12.45 15.52
CA ASN A 74 -5.16 12.79 14.55
C ASN A 74 -4.12 11.66 14.36
N ASN A 75 -4.57 10.46 14.02
CA ASN A 75 -3.66 9.37 13.63
C ASN A 75 -3.56 9.29 12.10
N HIS A 76 -2.52 9.92 11.54
CA HIS A 76 -2.31 9.98 10.08
C HIS A 76 -2.01 8.60 9.49
N PHE A 77 -1.29 7.73 10.22
CA PHE A 77 -1.02 6.35 9.79
C PHE A 77 -2.31 5.54 9.69
N PHE A 78 -3.12 5.51 10.75
CA PHE A 78 -4.43 4.85 10.76
C PHE A 78 -5.32 5.39 9.64
N ASN A 79 -5.40 6.73 9.53
CA ASN A 79 -6.22 7.35 8.50
C ASN A 79 -5.78 6.91 7.11
N PHE A 80 -4.48 6.84 6.82
CA PHE A 80 -3.98 6.47 5.50
C PHE A 80 -4.22 5.00 5.16
N PHE A 81 -3.80 4.07 6.02
CA PHE A 81 -3.86 2.64 5.71
C PHE A 81 -5.19 1.99 6.12
N ARG A 82 -5.79 2.35 7.26
CA ARG A 82 -6.87 1.56 7.90
C ARG A 82 -8.26 2.16 7.77
N ALA A 83 -8.38 3.47 7.57
CA ALA A 83 -9.67 4.15 7.56
C ALA A 83 -10.40 4.08 6.19
N GLU A 84 -10.32 2.95 5.49
CA GLU A 84 -11.03 2.75 4.22
C GLU A 84 -12.55 2.58 4.44
N GLY A 85 -13.34 3.02 3.47
CA GLY A 85 -14.81 2.85 3.49
C GLY A 85 -15.60 3.83 4.36
N ARG A 86 -14.95 4.74 5.08
CA ARG A 86 -15.64 5.71 5.95
C ARG A 86 -15.88 7.04 5.25
N SER A 87 -17.01 7.13 4.57
CA SER A 87 -17.67 8.41 4.39
C SER A 87 -18.37 8.74 5.71
N ASP A 88 -17.75 9.53 6.58
CA ASP A 88 -18.53 10.23 7.58
C ASP A 88 -19.49 11.14 6.82
N LYS A 89 -20.78 10.76 6.79
CA LYS A 89 -21.88 11.63 6.42
C LYS A 89 -22.12 12.63 7.56
N GLY A 90 -21.10 13.42 7.88
CA GLY A 90 -21.20 14.60 8.72
C GLY A 90 -21.22 15.81 7.81
N GLU A 91 -22.35 16.49 7.75
CA GLU A 91 -22.40 17.84 7.18
C GLU A 91 -21.31 18.68 7.87
N ASP A 92 -20.51 19.37 7.06
CA ASP A 92 -19.64 20.47 7.49
C ASP A 92 -18.17 20.20 7.87
N GLN A 93 -17.48 19.23 7.22
CA GLN A 93 -16.01 19.23 7.23
C GLN A 93 -15.41 19.18 5.82
N ARG A 94 -14.76 20.29 5.45
CA ARG A 94 -13.98 20.46 4.22
C ARG A 94 -12.80 19.47 4.17
N GLY A 95 -13.02 18.39 3.43
CA GLY A 95 -11.97 17.53 2.89
C GLY A 95 -12.57 16.20 2.43
N ARG A 96 -12.52 15.90 1.12
CA ARG A 96 -12.96 14.62 0.55
C ARG A 96 -11.99 13.48 0.99
N TRP A 97 -12.05 13.03 2.24
CA TRP A 97 -11.03 12.17 2.86
C TRP A 97 -11.14 10.65 2.62
N GLY A 98 -11.95 10.19 1.66
CA GLY A 98 -12.05 8.74 1.37
C GLY A 98 -12.13 8.35 -0.11
N LEU A 99 -12.23 9.30 -1.04
CA LEU A 99 -12.33 9.00 -2.47
C LEU A 99 -10.96 8.92 -3.17
N GLY A 100 -9.98 9.70 -2.70
CA GLY A 100 -8.65 9.75 -3.32
C GLY A 100 -7.84 8.45 -3.19
N LYS A 101 -8.01 7.70 -2.09
CA LYS A 101 -7.22 6.49 -1.85
C LYS A 101 -7.67 5.29 -2.69
N ARG A 102 -8.97 5.19 -2.97
CA ARG A 102 -9.50 4.20 -3.92
C ARG A 102 -8.94 4.41 -5.33
N VAL A 103 -8.47 5.62 -5.67
CA VAL A 103 -7.80 5.87 -6.95
C VAL A 103 -6.51 5.06 -7.02
N PHE A 104 -5.79 4.91 -5.91
CA PHE A 104 -4.59 4.09 -5.86
C PHE A 104 -4.91 2.65 -6.23
N GLN A 105 -5.77 1.97 -5.47
CA GLN A 105 -6.19 0.61 -5.77
C GLN A 105 -6.74 0.47 -7.20
N ARG A 106 -7.59 1.41 -7.66
CA ARG A 106 -8.15 1.38 -9.02
C ARG A 106 -7.14 1.62 -10.13
N SER A 107 -6.02 2.27 -9.83
CA SER A 107 -4.95 2.47 -10.81
C SER A 107 -4.10 1.21 -10.99
N SER A 108 -4.26 0.22 -10.11
CA SER A 108 -3.55 -1.07 -10.15
C SER A 108 -4.39 -2.17 -10.85
N ASN A 109 -3.77 -3.04 -11.67
CA ASN A 109 -4.39 -4.22 -12.29
C ASN A 109 -4.66 -5.28 -11.23
N ILE A 110 -3.85 -5.33 -10.18
CA ILE A 110 -3.98 -6.25 -9.03
C ILE A 110 -4.50 -5.56 -7.76
N SER A 111 -5.07 -4.35 -7.90
CA SER A 111 -5.62 -3.53 -6.80
C SER A 111 -4.68 -3.31 -5.60
N THR A 112 -3.37 -3.30 -5.83
CA THR A 112 -2.35 -3.28 -4.76
C THR A 112 -1.56 -1.99 -4.75
N PHE A 113 -1.31 -1.45 -3.56
CA PHE A 113 -0.37 -0.36 -3.34
C PHE A 113 0.50 -0.58 -2.10
N PHE A 114 1.65 0.10 -2.07
CA PHE A 114 2.53 0.18 -0.90
C PHE A 114 2.77 1.64 -0.55
N GLY A 115 2.79 1.95 0.74
CA GLY A 115 3.21 3.23 1.26
C GLY A 115 4.48 3.07 2.07
N LEU A 116 5.49 3.86 1.71
CA LEU A 116 6.68 4.09 2.52
C LEU A 116 6.56 5.49 3.14
N THR A 117 6.74 5.61 4.45
CA THR A 117 6.78 6.90 5.15
C THR A 117 8.09 7.05 5.90
N VAL A 118 8.60 8.28 5.99
CA VAL A 118 9.63 8.68 6.94
C VAL A 118 9.02 9.68 7.90
N ARG A 119 8.92 9.29 9.17
CA ARG A 119 8.25 10.09 10.20
C ARG A 119 9.13 11.23 10.69
N SER A 120 8.55 12.40 10.92
CA SER A 120 9.31 13.56 11.37
C SER A 120 9.64 13.54 12.85
N ASP A 121 8.84 12.88 13.67
CA ASP A 121 8.94 12.85 15.14
C ASP A 121 10.01 11.85 15.63
N ASP A 122 10.02 10.63 15.11
CA ASP A 122 10.94 9.56 15.52
C ASP A 122 11.99 9.18 14.45
N LYS A 123 11.84 9.69 13.23
CA LYS A 123 12.68 9.36 12.05
C LYS A 123 12.58 7.90 11.61
N HIS A 124 11.61 7.14 12.12
CA HIS A 124 11.37 5.77 11.69
C HIS A 124 10.90 5.76 10.23
N ARG A 125 11.33 4.72 9.51
CA ARG A 125 10.83 4.41 8.18
C ARG A 125 9.89 3.24 8.30
N LEU A 126 8.68 3.42 7.82
CA LEU A 126 7.63 2.40 7.90
C LEU A 126 7.19 2.07 6.48
N LEU A 127 7.21 0.78 6.14
CA LEU A 127 6.70 0.27 4.87
C LEU A 127 5.49 -0.62 5.13
N MET A 128 4.39 -0.37 4.42
CA MET A 128 3.20 -1.20 4.51
C MET A 128 2.50 -1.26 3.16
N GLY A 129 1.87 -2.37 2.84
CA GLY A 129 1.08 -2.52 1.62
C GLY A 129 -0.34 -2.98 1.90
N GLN A 130 -1.22 -2.70 0.95
CA GLN A 130 -2.60 -3.11 0.96
C GLN A 130 -3.03 -3.55 -0.44
N THR A 131 -3.79 -4.63 -0.50
CA THR A 131 -4.60 -4.99 -1.66
C THR A 131 -6.07 -5.00 -1.26
N VAL A 132 -6.95 -4.60 -2.19
CA VAL A 132 -8.40 -4.71 -2.00
C VAL A 132 -9.01 -5.38 -3.22
N LEU A 133 -9.43 -6.62 -3.01
CA LEU A 133 -10.13 -7.46 -3.98
C LEU A 133 -11.64 -7.48 -3.66
N LYS A 134 -12.39 -8.37 -4.28
CA LYS A 134 -13.69 -8.82 -3.75
C LYS A 134 -13.46 -10.05 -2.90
N SER A 135 -14.40 -10.31 -1.98
CA SER A 135 -14.42 -11.60 -1.29
C SER A 135 -14.48 -12.73 -2.31
N HIS A 136 -13.68 -13.76 -2.09
CA HIS A 136 -13.49 -14.86 -3.03
C HIS A 136 -13.18 -16.14 -2.25
N HIS A 137 -13.13 -17.26 -2.97
CA HIS A 137 -12.75 -18.54 -2.39
C HIS A 137 -11.45 -19.06 -2.98
N ILE A 138 -10.63 -19.68 -2.15
CA ILE A 138 -9.48 -20.49 -2.56
C ILE A 138 -9.64 -21.84 -1.87
N ASN A 139 -9.69 -22.94 -2.63
CA ASN A 139 -9.84 -24.29 -2.06
C ASN A 139 -10.98 -24.43 -1.03
N ASN A 140 -12.16 -23.86 -1.32
CA ASN A 140 -13.34 -23.76 -0.43
C ASN A 140 -13.19 -22.88 0.83
N GLU A 141 -12.05 -22.22 1.04
CA GLU A 141 -11.88 -21.25 2.11
C GLU A 141 -12.31 -19.85 1.64
N TYR A 142 -13.09 -19.15 2.47
CA TYR A 142 -13.60 -17.81 2.17
C TYR A 142 -12.62 -16.74 2.68
N TYR A 143 -12.20 -15.85 1.78
CA TYR A 143 -11.30 -14.75 2.11
C TYR A 143 -12.01 -13.40 2.06
N SER A 144 -11.66 -12.53 3.01
CA SER A 144 -12.11 -11.14 3.01
C SER A 144 -11.47 -10.34 1.87
N PRO A 145 -12.09 -9.21 1.46
CA PRO A 145 -11.57 -8.33 0.41
C PRO A 145 -10.16 -7.78 0.66
N ASP A 146 -9.86 -7.46 1.92
CA ASP A 146 -8.66 -6.74 2.31
C ASP A 146 -7.49 -7.70 2.58
N GLY A 147 -6.35 -7.44 1.92
CA GLY A 147 -5.08 -8.10 2.19
C GLY A 147 -3.99 -7.08 2.53
N TRP A 148 -3.00 -7.49 3.31
CA TRP A 148 -1.97 -6.60 3.86
C TRP A 148 -0.57 -7.16 3.67
N PHE A 149 0.36 -6.27 3.33
CA PHE A 149 1.80 -6.54 3.40
C PHE A 149 2.39 -5.81 4.61
N GLY A 150 3.08 -6.55 5.47
CA GLY A 150 3.67 -6.02 6.69
C GLY A 150 4.26 -7.14 7.57
N SER A 151 4.61 -6.77 8.80
CA SER A 151 5.11 -7.68 9.82
C SER A 151 3.96 -8.23 10.66
N LEU A 152 3.92 -9.53 10.91
CA LEU A 152 3.03 -10.13 11.91
C LEU A 152 3.82 -10.30 13.22
N PRO A 153 3.52 -9.54 14.29
CA PRO A 153 4.18 -9.74 15.57
C PRO A 153 3.78 -11.09 16.16
N GLU A 154 4.78 -11.89 16.58
CA GLU A 154 4.55 -13.12 17.31
C GLU A 154 3.71 -12.84 18.57
N GLY A 155 2.68 -13.65 18.81
CA GLY A 155 1.83 -13.54 20.00
C GLY A 155 0.75 -12.46 19.96
N SER A 156 0.58 -11.73 18.84
CA SER A 156 -0.56 -10.83 18.65
C SER A 156 -1.82 -11.64 18.34
N GLY A 157 -2.77 -11.67 19.28
CA GLY A 157 -4.00 -12.48 19.18
C GLY A 157 -4.95 -12.11 18.03
N ASP A 158 -4.78 -10.92 17.44
CA ASP A 158 -5.68 -10.36 16.42
C ASP A 158 -5.12 -10.44 14.99
N ASN A 159 -4.00 -11.12 14.74
CA ASN A 159 -3.33 -11.18 13.43
C ASN A 159 -3.13 -9.78 12.78
N LEU A 160 -2.97 -8.74 13.59
CA LEU A 160 -2.82 -7.37 13.10
C LEU A 160 -1.46 -7.23 12.40
N VAL A 161 -1.51 -7.05 11.08
CA VAL A 161 -0.31 -6.81 10.26
C VAL A 161 0.24 -5.43 10.57
N MET A 162 1.41 -5.34 11.19
CA MET A 162 2.11 -4.08 11.50
C MET A 162 2.96 -3.61 10.30
N PRO A 163 3.33 -2.32 10.20
CA PRO A 163 4.29 -1.90 9.19
C PRO A 163 5.63 -2.61 9.36
N VAL A 164 6.32 -2.86 8.25
CA VAL A 164 7.71 -3.30 8.25
C VAL A 164 8.60 -2.15 8.73
N GLU A 165 9.50 -2.47 9.66
CA GLU A 165 10.59 -1.60 10.14
C GLU A 165 11.98 -2.16 9.83
N ASP A 166 12.05 -3.35 9.19
CA ASP A 166 13.31 -3.95 8.80
C ASP A 166 14.08 -3.07 7.81
N LYS A 167 15.26 -2.61 8.23
CA LYS A 167 16.06 -1.66 7.47
C LYS A 167 16.52 -2.23 6.13
N ALA A 168 16.87 -3.52 6.08
CA ALA A 168 17.39 -4.13 4.86
C ALA A 168 16.30 -4.24 3.78
N LEU A 169 15.09 -4.66 4.16
CA LEU A 169 13.94 -4.74 3.28
C LEU A 169 13.51 -3.35 2.80
N ILE A 170 13.45 -2.37 3.71
CA ILE A 170 13.10 -0.98 3.36
C ILE A 170 14.14 -0.38 2.41
N GLU A 171 15.44 -0.55 2.67
CA GLU A 171 16.47 -0.05 1.75
C GLU A 171 16.39 -0.75 0.39
N THR A 172 16.10 -2.05 0.36
CA THR A 172 15.87 -2.78 -0.89
C THR A 172 14.68 -2.20 -1.66
N PHE A 173 13.58 -1.88 -0.97
CA PHE A 173 12.41 -1.22 -1.56
C PHE A 173 12.73 0.20 -2.06
N ILE A 174 13.54 0.96 -1.33
CA ILE A 174 13.99 2.30 -1.74
C ILE A 174 14.90 2.24 -2.97
N VAL A 175 15.89 1.36 -2.98
CA VAL A 175 16.80 1.18 -4.12
C VAL A 175 16.01 0.75 -5.36
N PHE A 176 15.01 -0.09 -5.17
CA PHE A 176 14.04 -0.44 -6.19
C PHE A 176 13.33 0.79 -6.77
N LEU A 177 12.76 1.67 -5.94
CA LEU A 177 12.13 2.92 -6.38
C LEU A 177 13.13 3.88 -7.07
N ILE A 178 14.37 3.93 -6.60
CA ILE A 178 15.41 4.81 -7.16
C ILE A 178 15.91 4.32 -8.52
N SER A 179 16.19 3.02 -8.65
CA SER A 179 16.58 2.39 -9.93
C SER A 179 15.49 2.48 -11.00
N SER A 180 14.27 2.76 -10.56
CA SER A 180 13.06 3.00 -11.34
C SER A 180 12.91 4.48 -11.78
N GLY A 181 13.91 5.32 -11.51
CA GLY A 181 13.93 6.74 -11.88
C GLY A 181 13.63 7.72 -10.74
N ALA A 182 13.32 7.26 -9.52
CA ALA A 182 13.16 8.15 -8.37
C ALA A 182 14.53 8.71 -7.92
N LYS A 183 14.62 10.02 -7.69
CA LYS A 183 15.85 10.66 -7.21
C LYS A 183 15.66 11.07 -5.75
N THR A 184 16.12 10.21 -4.84
CA THR A 184 16.34 10.45 -3.40
C THR A 184 15.08 10.46 -2.53
N ILE A 185 14.90 9.39 -1.74
CA ILE A 185 13.87 9.28 -0.69
C ILE A 185 14.44 9.84 0.62
N ARG A 186 14.39 11.16 0.79
CA ARG A 186 14.63 11.81 2.09
C ARG A 186 13.36 12.56 2.47
N ALA A 187 12.71 12.08 3.53
CA ALA A 187 11.44 12.60 4.06
C ALA A 187 10.28 12.56 3.05
N CYS A 188 9.90 11.36 2.62
CA CYS A 188 8.82 11.13 1.67
C CYS A 188 7.74 10.20 2.20
N GLN A 189 6.50 10.51 1.85
CA GLN A 189 5.49 9.48 1.59
C GLN A 189 5.67 9.06 0.13
N SER A 190 6.07 7.82 -0.10
CA SER A 190 6.18 7.23 -1.44
C SER A 190 5.08 6.17 -1.57
N LEU A 191 4.14 6.41 -2.47
CA LEU A 191 3.15 5.42 -2.86
C LEU A 191 3.67 4.67 -4.08
N PHE A 192 3.79 3.35 -3.98
CA PHE A 192 4.04 2.48 -5.11
C PHE A 192 2.77 1.74 -5.48
N LEU A 193 2.40 1.82 -6.74
CA LEU A 193 1.25 1.11 -7.29
C LEU A 193 1.76 0.05 -8.25
N GLY A 194 1.55 -1.22 -7.91
CA GLY A 194 1.95 -2.34 -8.76
C GLY A 194 0.94 -2.57 -9.88
N THR A 195 1.41 -2.74 -11.10
CA THR A 195 0.70 -2.98 -12.37
C THR A 195 -0.32 -1.90 -12.74
N ILE A 196 0.00 -0.89 -13.56
CA ILE A 196 -0.97 0.17 -13.88
C ILE A 196 -2.02 -0.29 -14.91
N ARG A 197 -3.30 0.04 -14.69
CA ARG A 197 -4.36 -0.03 -15.72
C ARG A 197 -4.15 1.06 -16.76
N SER A 198 -3.83 0.68 -18.00
CA SER A 198 -3.81 1.59 -19.15
C SER A 198 -5.22 1.97 -19.59
#